data_AF-A0A8B5WMP9-F1
#
_entry.id   AF-A0A8B5WMP9-F1
#
_cell.length_a   1.000
_cell.length_b   1.000
_cell.length_c   1.000
_cell.angle_alpha   90.00
_cell.angle_beta   90.00
_cell.angle_gamma   90.00
#
_symmetry.space_group_name_H-M   'P 1'
#
loop_
_entity.id
_entity.type
_entity.pdbx_description
1 polymer ?
#
loop_
_entity_poly.entity_id
_entity_poly.type
_entity_poly.pdbx_seq_one_letter_code
_entity_poly.pdbx_strand_id
1 'polypeptide(L)'
;MNRVRNFCPRVLIPILLFLSSFSVGAQSVGPEYSGSVTDRDPAVARVYIDQVLRAREESTPLLSEQTEELLGRALEFDPASSDAYFLLADTRIDQQRYTRANIRNLLAALEHDTWRAMAKFEGIIALAGLYNRIGAYRDAINVLELVDEQDRMSAEYLFQTATALYGANDQIDGDVVAARGRRLFPSDPRFFVAYEFSDPIQTLATEQWLDLYESRSSDFLDVVYTYASLTEGDIRRRALNRYRRLGGDSPQSRILGLPFAESLSEAWESILESGGGELLDVIVEFYRFSRVRSDAAALSAVTEFARTLDGEVFVGSRRDGFYTIRYSFSNGRVTQIGFDENTDGVEDLTVSFEEGRIVSAVIRVGDHKTIDVYTTVLEYAEYPFVSTVRFESDGRYRAYTAFDGRVRVPVFPEGSEVVYFTETAVRDRVDAFRLFPIERVRTIVDEESLDGRARIREESDGSATRFVHMDNGIPYRSVEDSNGDGVIDRVVFYRDGAPYGARRDLLGDGVFDAAERIVDNEVTAIAVDTHGDSVLRFVMTFGDEMHRVWDFDGDGRVDAEQRILPDGSIRAGYATELGGAGVSVSDVRAFFEGAE
;
A
#
# COMPACT_ATOMS: atom_id res chain seq x y z
N MET A 1 -57.57 -29.73 -8.02
CA MET A 1 -57.58 -29.70 -9.49
C MET A 1 -56.95 -28.38 -9.90
N ASN A 2 -55.89 -28.20 -10.68
CA ASN A 2 -54.90 -29.01 -11.36
C ASN A 2 -53.76 -27.98 -11.61
N ARG A 3 -52.59 -28.11 -10.97
CA ARG A 3 -51.33 -28.60 -11.58
C ARG A 3 -51.02 -28.08 -12.99
N VAL A 4 -49.84 -27.46 -13.13
CA VAL A 4 -48.69 -27.80 -14.02
C VAL A 4 -47.54 -26.84 -13.58
N ARG A 5 -46.46 -27.27 -12.88
CA ARG A 5 -45.16 -27.85 -13.36
C ARG A 5 -44.53 -27.00 -14.48
N ASN A 6 -43.25 -26.69 -14.60
CA ASN A 6 -41.98 -27.15 -14.03
C ASN A 6 -40.87 -26.30 -14.69
N PHE A 7 -39.70 -26.23 -14.03
CA PHE A 7 -38.34 -26.20 -14.61
C PHE A 7 -37.85 -24.99 -15.45
N CYS A 8 -36.84 -24.29 -14.91
CA CYS A 8 -35.56 -24.04 -15.59
C CYS A 8 -34.44 -23.78 -14.55
N PRO A 9 -33.17 -24.00 -14.91
CA PRO A 9 -32.25 -24.79 -14.09
C PRO A 9 -31.28 -23.96 -13.25
N ARG A 10 -30.88 -24.52 -12.10
CA ARG A 10 -29.66 -24.13 -11.38
C ARG A 10 -28.46 -24.44 -12.29
N VAL A 11 -27.83 -23.41 -12.81
CA VAL A 11 -26.48 -23.51 -13.37
C VAL A 11 -25.54 -23.66 -12.17
N LEU A 12 -25.12 -24.90 -11.92
CA LEU A 12 -23.92 -25.20 -11.16
C LEU A 12 -22.74 -24.64 -11.96
N ILE A 13 -22.24 -23.47 -11.57
CA ILE A 13 -20.93 -23.01 -11.98
C ILE A 13 -19.94 -23.80 -11.12
N PRO A 14 -19.09 -24.67 -11.70
CA PRO A 14 -17.98 -25.22 -10.94
C PRO A 14 -17.01 -24.06 -10.68
N ILE A 15 -16.88 -23.65 -9.43
CA ILE A 15 -15.79 -22.80 -8.97
C ILE A 15 -14.53 -23.68 -9.10
N LEU A 16 -13.84 -23.54 -10.24
CA LEU A 16 -12.49 -24.02 -10.43
C LEU A 16 -11.59 -23.19 -9.51
N LEU A 17 -11.26 -23.75 -8.34
CA LEU A 17 -10.11 -23.34 -7.55
C LEU A 17 -8.87 -23.53 -8.43
N PHE A 18 -8.40 -22.45 -9.04
CA PHE A 18 -7.03 -22.39 -9.54
C PHE A 18 -6.11 -22.34 -8.33
N LEU A 19 -5.70 -23.52 -7.85
CA LEU A 19 -4.50 -23.67 -7.05
C LEU A 19 -3.31 -23.42 -7.98
N SER A 20 -2.98 -22.15 -8.19
CA SER A 20 -1.66 -21.80 -8.69
C SER A 20 -0.65 -22.11 -7.59
N SER A 21 0.12 -23.17 -7.80
CA SER A 21 1.28 -23.51 -6.98
C SER A 21 2.33 -22.41 -7.14
N PHE A 22 2.22 -21.34 -6.37
CA PHE A 22 3.28 -20.36 -6.24
C PHE A 22 4.20 -20.80 -5.10
N SER A 23 5.40 -21.22 -5.47
CA SER A 23 6.54 -21.29 -4.57
C SER A 23 6.83 -19.86 -4.09
N VAL A 24 6.33 -19.51 -2.90
CA VAL A 24 6.74 -18.29 -2.21
C VAL A 24 8.22 -18.44 -1.82
N GLY A 25 9.09 -17.76 -2.56
CA GLY A 25 10.43 -17.47 -2.09
C GLY A 25 10.31 -16.46 -0.95
N ALA A 26 10.30 -16.94 0.28
CA ALA A 26 10.43 -16.10 1.45
C ALA A 26 11.81 -15.42 1.40
N GLN A 27 11.88 -14.16 0.98
CA GLN A 27 13.04 -13.32 1.28
C GLN A 27 12.98 -12.95 2.76
N SER A 28 13.56 -13.81 3.58
CA SER A 28 13.92 -13.52 4.96
C SER A 28 15.07 -12.52 4.97
N VAL A 29 14.85 -11.30 5.48
CA VAL A 29 15.95 -10.45 5.94
C VAL A 29 16.32 -10.95 7.34
N GLY A 30 17.20 -11.94 7.38
CA GLY A 30 17.80 -12.54 8.57
C GLY A 30 19.13 -13.20 8.16
N PRO A 31 20.12 -13.32 9.07
CA PRO A 31 21.48 -13.69 8.70
C PRO A 31 21.50 -15.09 8.06
N GLU A 32 22.08 -15.21 6.86
CA GLU A 32 22.21 -16.47 6.12
C GLU A 32 22.91 -17.53 6.98
N TYR A 33 22.14 -18.51 7.45
CA TYR A 33 22.66 -19.69 8.13
C TYR A 33 22.52 -20.91 7.21
N SER A 34 23.65 -21.48 6.81
CA SER A 34 23.77 -22.60 5.87
C SER A 34 23.50 -23.97 6.53
N GLY A 35 22.42 -24.10 7.30
CA GLY A 35 22.03 -25.35 7.96
C GLY A 35 21.34 -26.33 7.00
N SER A 36 21.82 -27.58 6.93
CA SER A 36 21.25 -28.63 6.08
C SER A 36 19.83 -29.00 6.51
N VAL A 37 18.98 -29.36 5.53
CA VAL A 37 17.54 -29.72 5.62
C VAL A 37 17.20 -30.86 6.63
N THR A 38 18.17 -31.43 7.34
CA THR A 38 18.03 -32.57 8.26
C THR A 38 17.65 -32.24 9.71
N ASP A 39 17.54 -30.97 10.11
CA ASP A 39 17.26 -30.56 11.50
C ASP A 39 15.82 -30.09 11.78
N ARG A 40 14.85 -30.31 10.86
CA ARG A 40 13.44 -29.93 11.10
C ARG A 40 12.78 -30.93 12.07
N ASP A 41 12.56 -30.51 13.31
CA ASP A 41 11.89 -31.29 14.35
C ASP A 41 10.75 -30.50 15.03
N PRO A 42 9.48 -30.83 14.72
CA PRO A 42 8.31 -30.20 15.35
C PRO A 42 8.26 -30.34 16.88
N ALA A 43 8.95 -31.31 17.47
CA ALA A 43 9.06 -31.42 18.92
C ALA A 43 9.98 -30.33 19.51
N VAL A 44 11.02 -29.93 18.78
CA VAL A 44 11.91 -28.83 19.19
C VAL A 44 11.19 -27.49 19.04
N ALA A 45 10.46 -27.27 17.95
CA ALA A 45 9.62 -26.08 17.77
C ALA A 45 8.65 -25.88 18.95
N ARG A 46 8.05 -26.99 19.43
CA ARG A 46 7.14 -26.98 20.57
C ARG A 46 7.80 -26.51 21.87
N VAL A 47 9.09 -26.79 22.09
CA VAL A 47 9.79 -26.31 23.30
C VAL A 47 9.79 -24.79 23.36
N TYR A 48 10.01 -24.12 22.22
CA TYR A 48 9.99 -22.66 22.13
C TYR A 48 8.57 -22.10 22.31
N ILE A 49 7.57 -22.72 21.69
CA ILE A 49 6.15 -22.33 21.85
C ILE A 49 5.71 -22.47 23.32
N ASP A 50 6.04 -23.58 23.98
CA ASP A 50 5.72 -23.83 25.38
C ASP A 50 6.42 -22.85 26.34
N GLN A 51 7.55 -22.26 25.95
CA GLN A 51 8.19 -21.18 26.73
C GLN A 51 7.38 -19.88 26.65
N VAL A 52 6.92 -19.52 25.46
CA VAL A 52 6.05 -18.35 25.25
C VAL A 52 4.74 -18.50 26.02
N LEU A 53 4.09 -19.67 25.91
CA LEU A 53 2.83 -19.95 26.59
C LEU A 53 2.98 -19.91 28.12
N ARG A 54 4.04 -20.51 28.67
CA ARG A 54 4.32 -20.44 30.12
C ARG A 54 4.53 -19.02 30.61
N ALA A 55 5.27 -18.19 29.87
CA ALA A 55 5.48 -16.79 30.26
C ALA A 55 4.17 -15.99 30.30
N ARG A 56 3.22 -16.29 29.40
CA ARG A 56 1.87 -15.70 29.42
C ARG A 56 1.06 -16.15 30.64
N GLU A 57 1.12 -17.43 31.00
CA GLU A 57 0.42 -17.98 32.17
C GLU A 57 0.97 -17.43 33.50
N GLU A 58 2.28 -17.30 33.62
CA GLU A 58 2.96 -16.83 34.84
C GLU A 58 2.78 -15.32 35.09
N SER A 59 1.95 -14.62 34.29
CA SER A 59 1.73 -13.17 34.36
C SER A 59 3.03 -12.34 34.33
N THR A 60 4.09 -12.93 33.76
CA THR A 60 5.40 -12.31 33.57
C THR A 60 5.67 -12.26 32.07
N PRO A 61 4.91 -11.44 31.31
CA PRO A 61 4.96 -11.46 29.86
C PRO A 61 6.37 -11.12 29.36
N LEU A 62 6.86 -11.93 28.42
CA LEU A 62 8.08 -11.62 27.69
C LEU A 62 7.90 -10.30 26.93
N LEU A 63 9.02 -9.60 26.70
CA LEU A 63 9.01 -8.49 25.75
C LEU A 63 8.62 -9.01 24.36
N SER A 64 7.92 -8.19 23.56
CA SER A 64 7.49 -8.60 22.22
C SER A 64 8.66 -9.10 21.36
N GLU A 65 9.83 -8.45 21.47
CA GLU A 65 11.04 -8.84 20.73
C GLU A 65 11.56 -10.23 21.14
N GLN A 66 11.52 -10.56 22.44
CA GLN A 66 11.91 -11.88 22.93
C GLN A 66 10.92 -12.96 22.48
N THR A 67 9.63 -12.61 22.45
CA THR A 67 8.59 -13.51 21.96
C THR A 67 8.78 -13.80 20.47
N GLU A 68 9.02 -12.77 19.67
CA GLU A 68 9.31 -12.88 18.22
C GLU A 68 10.58 -13.71 17.97
N GLU A 69 11.64 -13.54 18.75
CA GLU A 69 12.86 -14.35 18.63
C GLU A 69 12.59 -15.83 18.89
N LEU A 70 11.87 -16.16 19.96
CA LEU A 70 11.54 -17.56 20.30
C LEU A 70 10.64 -18.20 19.24
N LEU A 71 9.63 -17.48 18.75
CA LEU A 71 8.73 -17.98 17.72
C LEU A 71 9.41 -18.08 16.34
N GLY A 72 10.33 -17.16 16.03
CA GLY A 72 11.20 -17.25 14.85
C GLY A 72 12.04 -18.52 14.87
N ARG A 73 12.67 -18.84 16.01
CA ARG A 73 13.36 -20.12 16.21
C ARG A 73 12.41 -21.30 16.07
N ALA A 74 11.19 -21.22 16.61
CA ALA A 74 10.20 -22.29 16.44
C ALA A 74 9.92 -22.56 14.95
N LEU A 75 9.80 -21.52 14.13
CA LEU A 75 9.57 -21.64 12.68
C LEU A 75 10.80 -22.13 11.91
N GLU A 76 12.02 -21.95 12.41
CA GLU A 76 13.22 -22.59 11.82
C GLU A 76 13.13 -24.13 11.91
N PHE A 77 12.64 -24.65 13.03
CA PHE A 77 12.49 -26.09 13.27
C PHE A 77 11.18 -26.68 12.70
N ASP A 78 10.09 -25.90 12.67
CA ASP A 78 8.80 -26.27 12.09
C ASP A 78 8.18 -25.11 11.31
N PRO A 79 8.56 -24.92 10.02
CA PRO A 79 8.03 -23.84 9.20
C PRO A 79 6.53 -23.92 8.93
N ALA A 80 5.89 -25.06 9.22
CA ALA A 80 4.45 -25.25 9.01
C ALA A 80 3.65 -25.09 10.30
N SER A 81 4.24 -24.61 11.40
CA SER A 81 3.58 -24.51 12.70
C SER A 81 2.52 -23.41 12.76
N SER A 82 1.24 -23.79 12.76
CA SER A 82 0.12 -22.83 12.90
C SER A 82 0.16 -22.08 14.23
N ASP A 83 0.55 -22.77 15.31
CA ASP A 83 0.63 -22.17 16.65
C ASP A 83 1.67 -21.04 16.69
N ALA A 84 2.84 -21.23 16.05
CA ALA A 84 3.90 -20.22 16.03
C ALA A 84 3.47 -18.96 15.26
N TYR A 85 2.86 -19.14 14.09
CA TYR A 85 2.33 -18.03 13.30
C TYR A 85 1.20 -17.29 14.04
N PHE A 86 0.26 -18.00 14.65
CA PHE A 86 -0.79 -17.39 15.46
C PHE A 86 -0.22 -16.53 16.60
N LEU A 87 0.72 -17.09 17.37
CA LEU A 87 1.33 -16.37 18.50
C LEU A 87 2.16 -15.16 18.04
N LEU A 88 2.80 -15.23 16.86
CA LEU A 88 3.49 -14.07 16.27
C LEU A 88 2.49 -12.94 15.98
N ALA A 89 1.36 -13.26 15.37
CA ALA A 89 0.31 -12.28 15.09
C ALA A 89 -0.26 -11.66 16.37
N ASP A 90 -0.55 -12.50 17.36
CA ASP A 90 -1.18 -12.11 18.62
C ASP A 90 -0.25 -11.20 19.48
N THR A 91 1.06 -11.36 19.38
CA THR A 91 2.05 -10.60 20.17
C THR A 91 1.97 -9.08 19.98
N ARG A 92 1.59 -8.62 18.79
CA ARG A 92 1.47 -7.18 18.46
C ARG A 92 0.15 -6.85 17.75
N ILE A 93 -0.92 -7.60 18.06
CA ILE A 93 -2.20 -7.45 17.37
C ILE A 93 -2.83 -6.06 17.57
N ASP A 94 -2.56 -5.43 18.71
CA ASP A 94 -3.05 -4.10 19.10
C ASP A 94 -2.20 -2.95 18.53
N GLN A 95 -1.12 -3.25 17.79
CA GLN A 95 -0.26 -2.22 17.20
C GLN A 95 -0.53 -2.10 15.70
N GLN A 96 -1.10 -0.97 15.29
CA GLN A 96 -1.51 -0.67 13.90
C GLN A 96 -0.45 -1.02 12.85
N ARG A 97 0.81 -0.61 13.07
CA ARG A 97 1.94 -0.86 12.15
C ARG A 97 2.22 -2.34 11.84
N TYR A 98 1.72 -3.28 12.65
CA TYR A 98 1.89 -4.72 12.43
C TYR A 98 0.67 -5.39 11.79
N THR A 99 -0.42 -4.67 11.50
CA THR A 99 -1.67 -5.27 11.04
C THR A 99 -1.50 -6.13 9.79
N ARG A 100 -0.84 -5.64 8.73
CA ARG A 100 -0.54 -6.47 7.54
C ARG A 100 0.32 -7.70 7.85
N ALA A 101 1.31 -7.58 8.73
CA ALA A 101 2.15 -8.71 9.13
C ALA A 101 1.33 -9.76 9.90
N ASN A 102 0.45 -9.31 10.79
CA ASN A 102 -0.43 -10.17 11.59
C ASN A 102 -1.47 -10.88 10.72
N ILE A 103 -2.05 -10.19 9.73
CA ILE A 103 -2.95 -10.81 8.74
C ILE A 103 -2.22 -11.93 7.99
N ARG A 104 -1.00 -11.69 7.50
CA ARG A 104 -0.20 -12.71 6.81
C ARG A 104 0.11 -13.91 7.70
N ASN A 105 0.52 -13.66 8.94
CA ASN A 105 0.80 -14.72 9.90
C ASN A 105 -0.46 -15.56 10.17
N LEU A 106 -1.63 -14.93 10.37
CA LEU A 106 -2.89 -15.67 10.59
C LEU A 106 -3.34 -16.44 9.34
N LEU A 107 -3.16 -15.88 8.15
CA LEU A 107 -3.41 -16.60 6.89
C LEU A 107 -2.50 -17.83 6.77
N ALA A 108 -1.20 -17.69 7.05
CA ALA A 108 -0.25 -18.81 7.06
C ALA A 108 -0.65 -19.87 8.10
N ALA A 109 -1.06 -19.45 9.29
CA ALA A 109 -1.52 -20.38 10.34
C ALA A 109 -2.75 -21.19 9.89
N LEU A 110 -3.71 -20.56 9.23
CA LEU A 110 -4.91 -21.22 8.71
C LEU A 110 -4.63 -22.09 7.48
N GLU A 111 -3.69 -21.69 6.62
CA GLU A 111 -3.27 -22.46 5.45
C GLU A 111 -2.54 -23.75 5.84
N HIS A 112 -1.63 -23.68 6.81
CA HIS A 112 -0.89 -24.86 7.28
C HIS A 112 -1.76 -25.85 8.05
N ASP A 113 -2.72 -25.36 8.83
CA ASP A 113 -3.69 -26.16 9.58
C ASP A 113 -3.08 -27.25 10.49
N THR A 114 -1.96 -26.94 11.15
CA THR A 114 -1.18 -27.86 12.01
C THR A 114 -1.32 -27.56 13.50
N TRP A 115 -2.44 -26.98 13.92
CA TRP A 115 -2.75 -26.57 15.29
C TRP A 115 -2.53 -27.69 16.33
N ARG A 116 -1.76 -27.41 17.40
CA ARG A 116 -1.50 -28.37 18.49
C ARG A 116 -1.71 -27.77 19.89
N ALA A 117 -1.32 -26.51 20.07
CA ALA A 117 -1.43 -25.80 21.34
C ALA A 117 -2.62 -24.83 21.35
N MET A 118 -2.89 -24.19 20.21
CA MET A 118 -3.97 -23.22 20.05
C MET A 118 -5.14 -23.85 19.28
N ALA A 119 -6.33 -23.28 19.43
CA ALA A 119 -7.49 -23.70 18.65
C ALA A 119 -7.55 -22.95 17.30
N LYS A 120 -7.85 -23.66 16.21
CA LYS A 120 -8.12 -23.05 14.90
C LYS A 120 -9.18 -21.96 14.96
N PHE A 121 -10.19 -22.15 15.81
CA PHE A 121 -11.24 -21.17 16.07
C PHE A 121 -10.67 -19.80 16.50
N GLU A 122 -9.66 -19.77 17.38
CA GLU A 122 -9.04 -18.52 17.83
C GLU A 122 -8.33 -17.80 16.69
N GLY A 123 -7.64 -18.54 15.81
CA GLY A 123 -7.03 -18.00 14.60
C GLY A 123 -8.04 -17.38 13.64
N ILE A 124 -9.18 -18.04 13.43
CA ILE A 124 -10.27 -17.51 12.59
C ILE A 124 -10.85 -16.22 13.20
N ILE A 125 -11.14 -16.21 14.51
CA ILE A 125 -11.69 -15.03 15.20
C ILE A 125 -10.71 -13.86 15.18
N ALA A 126 -9.42 -14.12 15.41
CA ALA A 126 -8.39 -13.08 15.34
C ALA A 126 -8.31 -12.46 13.95
N LEU A 127 -8.32 -13.29 12.89
CA LEU A 127 -8.27 -12.79 11.51
C LEU A 127 -9.54 -12.02 11.13
N ALA A 128 -10.72 -12.53 11.51
CA ALA A 128 -11.98 -11.82 11.31
C ALA A 128 -11.99 -10.46 12.03
N GLY A 129 -11.44 -10.41 13.25
CA GLY A 129 -11.28 -9.17 14.01
C GLY A 129 -10.39 -8.15 13.30
N LEU A 130 -9.25 -8.59 12.74
CA LEU A 130 -8.38 -7.73 11.94
C LEU A 130 -9.08 -7.23 10.68
N TYR A 131 -9.78 -8.10 9.95
CA TYR A 131 -10.55 -7.70 8.77
C TYR A 131 -11.67 -6.71 9.08
N ASN A 132 -12.41 -6.93 10.18
CA ASN A 132 -13.40 -5.97 10.65
C ASN A 132 -12.77 -4.62 11.02
N ARG A 133 -11.59 -4.63 11.65
CA ARG A 133 -10.87 -3.41 12.02
C ARG A 133 -10.49 -2.60 10.78
N ILE A 134 -9.94 -3.25 9.76
CA ILE A 134 -9.47 -2.56 8.54
C ILE A 134 -10.58 -2.29 7.49
N GLY A 135 -11.84 -2.52 7.85
CA GLY A 135 -12.97 -2.35 6.93
C GLY A 135 -13.10 -3.40 5.83
N ALA A 136 -12.31 -4.49 5.88
CA ALA A 136 -12.37 -5.62 4.96
C ALA A 136 -13.53 -6.59 5.32
N TYR A 137 -14.74 -6.05 5.48
CA TYR A 137 -15.88 -6.77 6.06
C TYR A 137 -16.29 -8.03 5.29
N ARG A 138 -16.17 -8.01 3.95
CA ARG A 138 -16.45 -9.21 3.14
C ARG A 138 -15.44 -10.32 3.40
N ASP A 139 -14.17 -9.98 3.60
CA ASP A 139 -13.14 -10.95 3.96
C ASP A 139 -13.36 -11.49 5.38
N ALA A 140 -13.82 -10.65 6.31
CA ALA A 140 -14.26 -11.10 7.64
C ALA A 140 -15.41 -12.11 7.55
N ILE A 141 -16.44 -11.85 6.72
CA ILE A 141 -17.54 -12.81 6.49
C ILE A 141 -17.00 -14.12 5.93
N ASN A 142 -16.17 -14.07 4.88
CA ASN A 142 -15.62 -15.26 4.23
C ASN A 142 -14.80 -16.13 5.19
N VAL A 143 -13.95 -15.52 6.04
CA VAL A 143 -13.15 -16.30 7.00
C VAL A 143 -14.03 -16.89 8.12
N LEU A 144 -15.07 -16.19 8.55
CA LEU A 144 -16.01 -16.69 9.57
C LEU A 144 -16.82 -17.91 9.10
N GLU A 145 -17.00 -18.10 7.79
CA GLU A 145 -17.62 -19.32 7.24
C GLU A 145 -16.83 -20.60 7.56
N LEU A 146 -15.52 -20.47 7.83
CA LEU A 146 -14.64 -21.57 8.21
C LEU A 146 -14.86 -22.06 9.66
N VAL A 147 -15.64 -21.33 10.47
CA VAL A 147 -15.95 -21.75 11.85
C VAL A 147 -16.88 -22.96 11.85
N ASP A 148 -16.51 -23.97 12.63
CA ASP A 148 -17.28 -25.20 12.83
C ASP A 148 -18.66 -24.89 13.43
N GLU A 149 -19.69 -25.67 13.04
CA GLU A 149 -21.09 -25.42 13.44
C GLU A 149 -21.28 -25.32 14.96
N GLN A 150 -20.50 -26.08 15.74
CA GLN A 150 -20.57 -26.08 17.20
C GLN A 150 -20.14 -24.74 17.83
N ASP A 151 -19.23 -24.01 17.19
CA ASP A 151 -18.63 -22.78 17.70
C ASP A 151 -19.34 -21.52 17.21
N ARG A 152 -20.25 -21.65 16.23
CA ARG A 152 -21.08 -20.55 15.68
C ARG A 152 -22.09 -19.94 16.67
N MET A 153 -22.14 -20.49 17.89
CA MET A 153 -22.97 -19.98 18.98
C MET A 153 -22.15 -19.30 20.08
N SER A 154 -20.83 -19.20 19.93
CA SER A 154 -19.94 -18.44 20.83
C SER A 154 -20.21 -16.94 20.75
N ALA A 155 -19.82 -16.21 21.80
CA ALA A 155 -19.94 -14.75 21.83
C ALA A 155 -19.02 -14.11 20.77
N GLU A 156 -17.81 -14.63 20.62
CA GLU A 156 -16.78 -14.15 19.71
C GLU A 156 -17.26 -14.25 18.25
N TYR A 157 -17.78 -15.40 17.84
CA TYR A 157 -18.31 -15.59 16.50
C TYR A 157 -19.48 -14.65 16.20
N LEU A 158 -20.47 -14.59 17.10
CA LEU A 158 -21.65 -13.76 16.89
C LEU A 158 -21.29 -12.28 16.84
N PHE A 159 -20.36 -11.83 17.68
CA PHE A 159 -19.89 -10.44 17.69
C PHE A 159 -19.16 -10.09 16.39
N GLN A 160 -18.17 -10.90 15.99
CA GLN A 160 -17.41 -10.63 14.75
C GLN A 160 -18.31 -10.71 13.51
N THR A 161 -19.27 -11.64 13.48
CA THR A 161 -20.24 -11.76 12.39
C THR A 161 -21.15 -10.54 12.32
N ALA A 162 -21.70 -10.08 13.46
CA ALA A 162 -22.55 -8.90 13.48
C ALA A 162 -21.80 -7.66 12.99
N THR A 163 -20.57 -7.45 13.50
CA THR A 163 -19.70 -6.33 13.07
C THR A 163 -19.42 -6.37 11.57
N ALA A 164 -19.09 -7.54 11.03
CA ALA A 164 -18.83 -7.70 9.60
C ALA A 164 -20.07 -7.41 8.74
N LEU A 165 -21.24 -7.91 9.15
CA LEU A 165 -22.50 -7.67 8.44
C LEU A 165 -22.90 -6.19 8.43
N TYR A 166 -22.81 -5.51 9.58
CA TYR A 166 -23.07 -4.08 9.65
C TYR A 166 -22.10 -3.27 8.79
N GLY A 167 -20.79 -3.59 8.85
CA GLY A 167 -19.79 -2.93 8.01
C GLY A 167 -19.99 -3.18 6.52
N ALA A 168 -20.48 -4.36 6.14
CA ALA A 168 -20.87 -4.69 4.77
C ALA A 168 -22.22 -4.08 4.34
N ASN A 169 -22.84 -3.25 5.18
CA ASN A 169 -24.15 -2.62 4.97
C ASN A 169 -25.31 -3.62 4.85
N ASP A 170 -25.20 -4.79 5.50
CA ASP A 170 -26.26 -5.79 5.66
C ASP A 170 -26.91 -5.69 7.04
N GLN A 171 -27.75 -4.67 7.19
CA GLN A 171 -28.34 -4.31 8.47
C GLN A 171 -29.31 -5.39 9.00
N ILE A 172 -30.04 -6.07 8.10
CA ILE A 172 -31.07 -7.04 8.49
C ILE A 172 -30.43 -8.25 9.15
N ASP A 173 -29.43 -8.85 8.52
CA ASP A 173 -28.77 -10.02 9.07
C ASP A 173 -27.88 -9.63 10.27
N GLY A 174 -27.26 -8.46 10.24
CA GLY A 174 -26.55 -7.88 11.39
C GLY A 174 -27.43 -7.79 12.64
N ASP A 175 -28.64 -7.23 12.51
CA ASP A 175 -29.61 -7.12 13.61
C ASP A 175 -30.04 -8.49 14.16
N VAL A 176 -30.25 -9.47 13.27
CA VAL A 176 -30.60 -10.84 13.68
C VAL A 176 -29.49 -11.47 14.50
N VAL A 177 -28.24 -11.35 14.07
CA VAL A 177 -27.06 -11.90 14.75
C VAL A 177 -26.81 -11.17 16.07
N ALA A 178 -26.82 -9.84 16.09
CA ALA A 178 -26.64 -9.04 17.30
C ALA A 178 -27.74 -9.31 18.35
N ALA A 179 -29.01 -9.38 17.93
CA ALA A 179 -30.12 -9.72 18.82
C ALA A 179 -30.05 -11.16 19.34
N ARG A 180 -29.44 -12.09 18.60
CA ARG A 180 -29.12 -13.43 19.12
C ARG A 180 -28.01 -13.35 20.16
N GLY A 181 -26.93 -12.61 19.88
CA GLY A 181 -25.85 -12.33 20.81
C GLY A 181 -26.34 -11.79 22.16
N ARG A 182 -27.16 -10.73 22.16
CA ARG A 182 -27.75 -10.18 23.40
C ARG A 182 -28.60 -11.17 24.19
N ARG A 183 -29.32 -12.06 23.50
CA ARG A 183 -30.17 -13.06 24.18
C ARG A 183 -29.35 -14.16 24.85
N LEU A 184 -28.25 -14.58 24.21
CA LEU A 184 -27.38 -15.65 24.73
C LEU A 184 -26.36 -15.12 25.73
N PHE A 185 -25.88 -13.89 25.52
CA PHE A 185 -24.81 -13.23 26.27
C PHE A 185 -25.26 -11.84 26.76
N PRO A 186 -26.32 -11.74 27.60
CA PRO A 186 -26.89 -10.46 28.01
C PRO A 186 -25.96 -9.55 28.83
N SER A 187 -24.89 -10.12 29.39
CA SER A 187 -23.85 -9.40 30.14
C SER A 187 -22.67 -8.94 29.27
N ASP A 188 -22.60 -9.36 28.01
CA ASP A 188 -21.51 -8.98 27.11
C ASP A 188 -21.80 -7.59 26.51
N PRO A 189 -21.03 -6.55 26.87
CA PRO A 189 -21.25 -5.17 26.40
C PRO A 189 -21.11 -5.01 24.89
N ARG A 190 -20.35 -5.88 24.21
CA ARG A 190 -20.00 -5.73 22.79
C ARG A 190 -21.23 -5.78 21.88
N PHE A 191 -22.27 -6.53 22.26
CA PHE A 191 -23.53 -6.62 21.49
C PHE A 191 -24.43 -5.37 21.60
N PHE A 192 -24.09 -4.43 22.48
CA PHE A 192 -24.74 -3.13 22.55
C PHE A 192 -24.01 -2.14 21.64
N VAL A 193 -22.67 -2.13 21.64
CA VAL A 193 -21.87 -1.34 20.68
C VAL A 193 -22.24 -1.69 19.24
N ALA A 194 -22.28 -2.99 18.90
CA ALA A 194 -22.59 -3.45 17.55
C ALA A 194 -23.97 -2.97 17.05
N TYR A 195 -24.94 -2.82 17.95
CA TYR A 195 -26.33 -2.45 17.61
C TYR A 195 -26.55 -0.93 17.55
N GLU A 196 -25.78 -0.14 18.31
CA GLU A 196 -25.84 1.32 18.24
C GLU A 196 -25.37 1.86 16.87
N PHE A 197 -24.60 1.09 16.11
CA PHE A 197 -24.28 1.40 14.70
C PHE A 197 -25.50 1.34 13.77
N SER A 198 -26.60 0.68 14.16
CA SER A 198 -27.76 0.43 13.28
C SER A 198 -28.98 1.34 13.56
N ASP A 199 -29.22 1.78 14.81
CA ASP A 199 -30.35 2.66 15.14
C ASP A 199 -30.08 3.62 16.32
N PRO A 200 -29.77 4.91 16.06
CA PRO A 200 -29.52 5.92 17.11
C PRO A 200 -30.72 6.22 18.03
N ILE A 201 -31.93 5.74 17.69
CA ILE A 201 -33.17 6.02 18.44
C ILE A 201 -33.28 5.11 19.69
N GLN A 202 -32.42 4.09 19.82
CA GLN A 202 -32.49 3.08 20.89
C GLN A 202 -31.82 3.47 22.22
N THR A 203 -31.44 4.74 22.41
CA THR A 203 -30.85 5.28 23.64
C THR A 203 -31.56 4.85 24.94
N LEU A 204 -32.88 4.63 24.92
CA LEU A 204 -33.62 4.17 26.09
C LEU A 204 -33.29 2.72 26.50
N ALA A 205 -33.15 1.79 25.54
CA ALA A 205 -32.82 0.41 25.83
C ALA A 205 -31.39 0.29 26.37
N THR A 206 -30.48 1.07 25.81
CA THR A 206 -29.09 1.18 26.28
C THR A 206 -29.01 1.85 27.65
N GLU A 207 -29.80 2.88 27.93
CA GLU A 207 -29.90 3.47 29.27
C GLU A 207 -30.37 2.42 30.31
N GLN A 208 -31.45 1.68 30.00
CA GLN A 208 -31.95 0.62 30.88
C GLN A 208 -30.92 -0.48 31.11
N TRP A 209 -30.19 -0.88 30.07
CA TRP A 209 -29.14 -1.89 30.20
C TRP A 209 -27.97 -1.37 31.04
N LEU A 210 -27.53 -0.12 30.80
CA LEU A 210 -26.53 0.53 31.63
C LEU A 210 -27.00 0.55 33.09
N ASP A 211 -28.25 0.84 33.40
CA ASP A 211 -28.73 0.81 34.80
C ASP A 211 -28.69 -0.58 35.45
N LEU A 212 -28.73 -1.66 34.65
CA LEU A 212 -28.69 -3.04 35.13
C LEU A 212 -27.28 -3.61 35.27
N TYR A 213 -26.33 -3.14 34.47
CA TYR A 213 -24.98 -3.70 34.38
C TYR A 213 -23.91 -2.64 34.64
N GLU A 214 -22.88 -2.97 35.41
CA GLU A 214 -21.75 -2.09 35.68
C GLU A 214 -20.45 -2.90 35.69
N SER A 215 -19.47 -2.49 34.89
CA SER A 215 -18.16 -3.13 34.77
C SER A 215 -17.08 -2.07 34.54
N ARG A 216 -15.83 -2.41 34.89
CA ARG A 216 -14.64 -1.60 34.57
C ARG A 216 -13.90 -2.13 33.33
N SER A 217 -14.47 -3.10 32.61
CA SER A 217 -13.88 -3.60 31.37
C SER A 217 -13.83 -2.52 30.29
N SER A 218 -12.85 -2.60 29.39
CA SER A 218 -12.70 -1.64 28.30
C SER A 218 -13.97 -1.55 27.45
N ASP A 219 -14.50 -2.70 27.03
CA ASP A 219 -15.73 -2.79 26.22
C ASP A 219 -16.94 -2.13 26.89
N PHE A 220 -17.09 -2.26 28.21
CA PHE A 220 -18.17 -1.60 28.93
C PHE A 220 -18.01 -0.08 28.91
N LEU A 221 -16.78 0.38 29.15
CA LEU A 221 -16.44 1.80 29.07
C LEU A 221 -16.67 2.35 27.64
N ASP A 222 -16.44 1.55 26.59
CA ASP A 222 -16.73 1.93 25.21
C ASP A 222 -18.23 2.09 24.95
N VAL A 223 -19.08 1.22 25.51
CA VAL A 223 -20.55 1.40 25.47
C VAL A 223 -20.95 2.70 26.15
N VAL A 224 -20.45 2.97 27.36
CA VAL A 224 -20.81 4.18 28.11
C VAL A 224 -20.36 5.44 27.36
N TYR A 225 -19.17 5.43 26.79
CA TYR A 225 -18.66 6.53 25.98
C TYR A 225 -19.49 6.74 24.71
N THR A 226 -19.78 5.67 23.98
CA THR A 226 -20.62 5.70 22.77
C THR A 226 -21.99 6.29 23.09
N TYR A 227 -22.63 5.83 24.16
CA TYR A 227 -23.90 6.37 24.64
C TYR A 227 -23.80 7.86 25.02
N ALA A 228 -22.72 8.29 25.67
CA ALA A 228 -22.49 9.71 25.96
C ALA A 228 -22.34 10.56 24.68
N SER A 229 -21.72 10.02 23.63
CA SER A 229 -21.52 10.72 22.36
C SER A 229 -22.82 10.92 21.57
N LEU A 230 -23.78 10.01 21.71
CA LEU A 230 -25.08 10.03 21.02
C LEU A 230 -26.16 10.83 21.77
N THR A 231 -25.93 11.18 23.03
CA THR A 231 -26.90 11.87 23.89
C THR A 231 -26.51 13.32 24.13
N GLU A 232 -27.42 14.15 24.66
CA GLU A 232 -27.17 15.56 24.98
C GLU A 232 -27.62 15.93 26.40
N GLY A 233 -27.33 17.16 26.84
CA GLY A 233 -27.83 17.73 28.10
C GLY A 233 -27.48 16.89 29.34
N ASP A 234 -28.45 16.72 30.22
CA ASP A 234 -28.25 16.00 31.49
C ASP A 234 -28.01 14.49 31.29
N ILE A 235 -28.51 13.91 30.21
CA ILE A 235 -28.27 12.49 29.89
C ILE A 235 -26.78 12.29 29.58
N ARG A 236 -26.22 13.10 28.67
CA ARG A 236 -24.77 13.09 28.38
C ARG A 236 -23.95 13.30 29.65
N ARG A 237 -24.33 14.27 30.48
CA ARG A 237 -23.61 14.56 31.73
C ARG A 237 -23.58 13.37 32.68
N ARG A 238 -24.72 12.68 32.86
CA ARG A 238 -24.80 11.47 33.70
C ARG A 238 -23.94 10.34 33.13
N ALA A 239 -23.98 10.13 31.80
CA ALA A 239 -23.16 9.13 31.13
C ALA A 239 -21.65 9.40 31.29
N LEU A 240 -21.20 10.64 31.11
CA LEU A 240 -19.80 11.03 31.30
C LEU A 240 -19.34 10.88 32.76
N ASN A 241 -20.19 11.27 33.72
CA ASN A 241 -19.88 11.06 35.14
C ASN A 241 -19.75 9.59 35.50
N ARG A 242 -20.61 8.74 34.90
CA ARG A 242 -20.53 7.28 35.03
C ARG A 242 -19.24 6.74 34.43
N TYR A 243 -18.89 7.16 33.21
CA TYR A 243 -17.65 6.77 32.53
C TYR A 243 -16.42 7.05 33.41
N ARG A 244 -16.29 8.28 33.94
CA ARG A 244 -15.17 8.66 34.82
C ARG A 244 -15.15 7.86 36.12
N ARG A 245 -16.30 7.65 36.76
CA ARG A 245 -16.41 6.85 38.00
C ARG A 245 -15.88 5.42 37.80
N LEU A 246 -16.07 4.89 36.60
CA LEU A 246 -15.62 3.56 36.22
C LEU A 246 -14.15 3.48 35.79
N GLY A 247 -13.43 4.60 35.86
CA GLY A 247 -12.03 4.68 35.47
C GLY A 247 -11.80 5.00 34.00
N GLY A 248 -12.87 5.37 33.27
CA GLY A 248 -12.74 5.88 31.92
C GLY A 248 -12.10 7.28 31.93
N ASP A 249 -11.01 7.42 31.17
CA ASP A 249 -10.29 8.68 31.05
C ASP A 249 -9.73 8.82 29.63
N SER A 250 -10.53 9.40 28.73
CA SER A 250 -10.11 9.66 27.36
C SER A 250 -10.24 11.16 27.03
N PRO A 251 -9.32 11.74 26.24
CA PRO A 251 -9.41 13.14 25.81
C PRO A 251 -10.74 13.49 25.14
N GLN A 252 -11.26 12.59 24.31
CA GLN A 252 -12.53 12.78 23.60
C GLN A 252 -13.71 12.87 24.57
N SER A 253 -13.68 12.13 25.69
CA SER A 253 -14.70 12.26 26.74
C SER A 253 -14.65 13.62 27.45
N ARG A 254 -13.46 14.24 27.54
CA ARG A 254 -13.27 15.60 28.08
C ARG A 254 -13.84 16.63 27.10
N ILE A 255 -13.67 16.44 25.79
CA ILE A 255 -14.33 17.26 24.74
C ILE A 255 -15.85 17.19 24.83
N LEU A 256 -16.44 15.99 24.96
CA LEU A 256 -17.89 15.84 25.13
C LEU A 256 -18.42 16.53 26.40
N GLY A 257 -17.55 16.75 27.39
CA GLY A 257 -17.84 17.43 28.65
C GLY A 257 -17.74 18.96 28.61
N LEU A 258 -17.17 19.57 27.57
CA LEU A 258 -16.98 21.02 27.46
C LEU A 258 -18.25 21.86 27.67
N PRO A 259 -19.45 21.44 27.21
CA PRO A 259 -20.69 22.17 27.51
C PRO A 259 -20.98 22.38 29.00
N PHE A 260 -20.41 21.54 29.87
CA PHE A 260 -20.61 21.54 31.32
C PHE A 260 -19.41 22.09 32.09
N ALA A 261 -18.33 22.53 31.41
CA ALA A 261 -17.15 23.07 32.06
C ALA A 261 -17.44 24.46 32.65
N GLU A 262 -17.00 24.68 33.89
CA GLU A 262 -17.07 25.99 34.55
C GLU A 262 -15.94 26.93 34.07
N SER A 263 -14.78 26.35 33.74
CA SER A 263 -13.58 27.02 33.23
C SER A 263 -13.04 26.27 32.02
N LEU A 264 -12.90 26.96 30.88
CA LEU A 264 -12.29 26.36 29.69
C LEU A 264 -10.77 26.20 29.83
N SER A 265 -10.11 27.06 30.61
CA SER A 265 -8.68 26.91 30.90
C SER A 265 -8.39 25.63 31.69
N GLU A 266 -9.17 25.35 32.74
CA GLU A 266 -9.03 24.09 33.51
C GLU A 266 -9.40 22.87 32.65
N ALA A 267 -10.43 23.01 31.80
CA ALA A 267 -10.79 21.94 30.87
C ALA A 267 -9.67 21.67 29.85
N TRP A 268 -8.93 22.69 29.42
CA TRP A 268 -7.79 22.55 28.51
C TRP A 268 -6.63 21.80 29.18
N GLU A 269 -6.22 22.22 30.37
CA GLU A 269 -5.18 21.54 31.15
C GLU A 269 -5.54 20.08 31.37
N SER A 270 -6.80 19.83 31.73
CA SER A 270 -7.36 18.51 31.82
C SER A 270 -7.21 17.76 30.47
N ILE A 271 -7.64 18.30 29.34
CA ILE A 271 -7.49 17.63 28.03
C ILE A 271 -6.03 17.20 27.77
N LEU A 272 -5.07 18.08 28.06
CA LEU A 272 -3.64 17.79 27.89
C LEU A 272 -3.16 16.66 28.81
N GLU A 273 -3.57 16.65 30.09
CA GLU A 273 -3.22 15.59 31.04
C GLU A 273 -3.71 14.20 30.62
N SER A 274 -4.82 14.12 29.88
CA SER A 274 -5.30 12.84 29.33
C SER A 274 -4.62 12.39 28.04
N GLY A 275 -3.60 13.12 27.56
CA GLY A 275 -2.96 12.86 26.26
C GLY A 275 -3.65 13.53 25.08
N GLY A 276 -4.58 14.46 25.31
CA GLY A 276 -5.29 15.15 24.23
C GLY A 276 -4.41 16.02 23.33
N GLY A 277 -3.19 16.32 23.77
CA GLY A 277 -2.18 16.99 22.95
C GLY A 277 -1.65 16.15 21.79
N GLU A 278 -1.84 14.83 21.82
CA GLU A 278 -1.45 13.91 20.75
C GLU A 278 -2.59 13.70 19.73
N LEU A 279 -3.76 14.32 19.95
CA LEU A 279 -4.97 14.13 19.16
C LEU A 279 -5.44 15.45 18.53
N LEU A 280 -5.26 15.58 17.21
CA LEU A 280 -5.52 16.82 16.48
C LEU A 280 -7.00 17.18 16.44
N ASP A 281 -7.88 16.19 16.33
CA ASP A 281 -9.33 16.37 16.39
C ASP A 281 -9.77 16.92 17.75
N VAL A 282 -9.17 16.45 18.84
CA VAL A 282 -9.39 16.97 20.20
C VAL A 282 -8.95 18.43 20.33
N ILE A 283 -7.74 18.75 19.85
CA ILE A 283 -7.21 20.13 19.84
C ILE A 283 -8.14 21.06 19.03
N VAL A 284 -8.55 20.62 17.84
CA VAL A 284 -9.42 21.37 16.93
C VAL A 284 -10.81 21.58 17.51
N GLU A 285 -11.42 20.56 18.10
CA GLU A 285 -12.75 20.67 18.72
C GLU A 285 -12.71 21.61 19.93
N PHE A 286 -11.67 21.55 20.75
CA PHE A 286 -11.48 22.50 21.84
C PHE A 286 -11.37 23.94 21.32
N TYR A 287 -10.58 24.17 20.26
CA TYR A 287 -10.48 25.49 19.62
C TYR A 287 -11.83 25.98 19.10
N ARG A 288 -12.56 25.13 18.35
CA ARG A 288 -13.89 25.45 17.80
C ARG A 288 -14.87 25.83 18.90
N PHE A 289 -14.92 25.05 19.97
CA PHE A 289 -15.79 25.31 21.12
C PHE A 289 -15.44 26.63 21.82
N SER A 290 -14.14 26.86 22.07
CA SER A 290 -13.63 28.09 22.67
C SER A 290 -13.98 29.33 21.84
N ARG A 291 -13.92 29.21 20.50
CA ARG A 291 -14.32 30.26 19.57
C ARG A 291 -15.82 30.58 19.66
N VAL A 292 -16.68 29.56 19.72
CA VAL A 292 -18.13 29.72 19.88
C VAL A 292 -18.47 30.40 21.21
N ARG A 293 -17.75 30.05 22.28
CA ARG A 293 -17.88 30.70 23.61
C ARG A 293 -17.26 32.08 23.68
N SER A 294 -16.49 32.50 22.66
CA SER A 294 -15.71 33.75 22.65
C SER A 294 -14.76 33.87 23.85
N ASP A 295 -14.18 32.74 24.28
CA ASP A 295 -13.24 32.71 25.42
C ASP A 295 -11.82 33.04 24.95
N ALA A 296 -11.39 34.27 25.18
CA ALA A 296 -10.07 34.75 24.74
C ALA A 296 -8.90 34.02 25.42
N ALA A 297 -9.06 33.60 26.68
CA ALA A 297 -7.99 32.92 27.41
C ALA A 297 -7.77 31.51 26.86
N ALA A 298 -8.87 30.75 26.68
CA ALA A 298 -8.82 29.41 26.09
C ALA A 298 -8.28 29.44 24.65
N LEU A 299 -8.72 30.41 23.83
CA LEU A 299 -8.22 30.61 22.47
C LEU A 299 -6.72 30.92 22.44
N SER A 300 -6.22 31.74 23.36
CA SER A 300 -4.80 32.04 23.47
C SER A 300 -4.00 30.78 23.87
N ALA A 301 -4.48 30.03 24.87
CA ALA A 301 -3.80 28.84 25.37
C ALA A 301 -3.65 27.75 24.32
N VAL A 302 -4.73 27.41 23.59
CA VAL A 302 -4.67 26.40 22.52
C VAL A 302 -3.81 26.86 21.33
N THR A 303 -3.81 28.16 21.01
CA THR A 303 -2.99 28.71 19.92
C THR A 303 -1.51 28.69 20.29
N GLU A 304 -1.17 29.00 21.54
CA GLU A 304 0.20 28.92 22.05
C GLU A 304 0.70 27.47 22.06
N PHE A 305 -0.13 26.53 22.52
CA PHE A 305 0.17 25.10 22.46
C PHE A 305 0.44 24.63 21.02
N ALA A 306 -0.40 25.03 20.06
CA ALA A 306 -0.22 24.67 18.65
C ALA A 306 1.11 25.16 18.06
N ARG A 307 1.64 26.31 18.52
CA ARG A 307 2.96 26.83 18.10
C ARG A 307 4.13 26.02 18.67
N THR A 308 3.91 25.30 19.77
CA THR A 308 4.92 24.46 20.42
C THR A 308 4.88 22.99 19.97
N LEU A 309 3.93 22.61 19.11
CA LEU A 309 3.83 21.24 18.63
C LEU A 309 5.09 20.80 17.89
N ASP A 310 5.62 19.67 18.31
CA ASP A 310 6.79 19.00 17.75
C ASP A 310 6.55 17.48 17.87
N GLY A 311 6.83 16.73 16.81
CA GLY A 311 6.54 15.29 16.76
C GLY A 311 5.22 14.95 16.06
N GLU A 312 4.62 13.82 16.43
CA GLU A 312 3.44 13.26 15.75
C GLU A 312 2.14 13.54 16.51
N VAL A 313 1.09 13.87 15.76
CA VAL A 313 -0.27 14.10 16.26
C VAL A 313 -1.25 13.36 15.34
N PHE A 314 -2.29 12.75 15.90
CA PHE A 314 -3.16 11.83 15.17
C PHE A 314 -4.59 12.36 15.04
N VAL A 315 -5.31 11.95 14.00
CA VAL A 315 -6.76 12.15 13.84
C VAL A 315 -7.43 10.79 13.72
N GLY A 316 -8.63 10.69 14.30
CA GLY A 316 -9.45 9.49 14.17
C GLY A 316 -8.94 8.33 15.04
N SER A 317 -7.99 8.61 15.94
CA SER A 317 -7.61 7.67 17.00
C SER A 317 -8.85 7.40 17.86
N ARG A 318 -9.48 6.26 17.62
CA ARG A 318 -10.47 5.73 18.57
C ARG A 318 -9.73 5.40 19.86
N ARG A 319 -10.48 5.03 20.90
CA ARG A 319 -9.90 4.59 22.18
C ARG A 319 -9.00 3.35 22.04
N ASP A 320 -9.02 2.70 20.88
CA ASP A 320 -8.19 1.56 20.50
C ASP A 320 -6.76 1.96 20.07
N GLY A 321 -6.45 3.25 19.89
CA GLY A 321 -5.13 3.72 19.49
C GLY A 321 -4.83 3.65 17.99
N PHE A 322 -5.82 3.35 17.15
CA PHE A 322 -5.67 3.26 15.69
C PHE A 322 -6.07 4.57 15.03
N TYR A 323 -5.17 5.17 14.25
CA TYR A 323 -5.39 6.44 13.58
C TYR A 323 -5.64 6.25 12.08
N THR A 324 -6.39 7.17 11.49
CA THR A 324 -6.55 7.24 10.03
C THR A 324 -5.66 8.32 9.41
N ILE A 325 -5.27 9.32 10.20
CA ILE A 325 -4.38 10.39 9.75
C ILE A 325 -3.32 10.67 10.81
N ARG A 326 -2.07 10.80 10.37
CA ARG A 326 -0.92 11.23 11.17
C ARG A 326 -0.42 12.56 10.64
N TYR A 327 -0.16 13.50 11.53
CA TYR A 327 0.49 14.77 11.24
C TYR A 327 1.84 14.79 11.93
N SER A 328 2.89 15.12 11.20
CA SER A 328 4.20 15.39 11.78
C SER A 328 4.43 16.89 11.82
N PHE A 329 4.88 17.38 12.97
CA PHE A 329 5.17 18.78 13.23
C PHE A 329 6.65 18.98 13.54
N SER A 330 7.17 20.12 13.11
CA SER A 330 8.40 20.70 13.64
C SER A 330 8.20 22.18 13.94
N ASN A 331 8.44 22.57 15.20
CA ASN A 331 8.28 23.97 15.66
C ASN A 331 6.92 24.58 15.27
N GLY A 332 5.82 23.84 15.50
CA GLY A 332 4.45 24.25 15.19
C GLY A 332 4.09 24.25 13.69
N ARG A 333 4.98 23.78 12.81
CA ARG A 333 4.73 23.68 11.36
C ARG A 333 4.58 22.23 10.95
N VAL A 334 3.58 21.95 10.12
CA VAL A 334 3.41 20.61 9.53
C VAL A 334 4.57 20.35 8.56
N THR A 335 5.21 19.20 8.72
CA THR A 335 6.28 18.69 7.84
C THR A 335 5.80 17.50 7.02
N GLN A 336 4.84 16.73 7.54
CA GLN A 336 4.29 15.57 6.86
C GLN A 336 2.83 15.34 7.28
N ILE A 337 2.02 14.82 6.37
CA ILE A 337 0.71 14.26 6.68
C ILE A 337 0.63 12.87 6.06
N GLY A 338 0.38 11.85 6.87
CA GLY A 338 0.18 10.47 6.47
C GLY A 338 -1.27 10.04 6.63
N PHE A 339 -1.78 9.26 5.70
CA PHE A 339 -3.16 8.77 5.66
C PHE A 339 -3.14 7.26 5.50
N ASP A 340 -3.81 6.58 6.41
CA ASP A 340 -3.99 5.13 6.46
C ASP A 340 -5.51 4.89 6.53
N GLU A 341 -6.17 4.92 5.37
CA GLU A 341 -7.63 4.93 5.27
C GLU A 341 -8.24 3.63 5.77
N ASN A 342 -7.55 2.52 5.53
CA ASN A 342 -7.95 1.20 5.96
C ASN A 342 -7.34 0.80 7.31
N THR A 343 -6.54 1.65 7.98
CA THR A 343 -5.92 1.38 9.29
C THR A 343 -5.07 0.10 9.34
N ASP A 344 -4.46 -0.29 8.22
CA ASP A 344 -3.67 -1.52 8.11
C ASP A 344 -2.19 -1.36 8.50
N GLY A 345 -1.80 -0.16 8.93
CA GLY A 345 -0.46 0.18 9.36
C GLY A 345 0.46 0.65 8.25
N VAL A 346 -0.01 0.70 7.01
CA VAL A 346 0.72 1.27 5.88
C VAL A 346 -0.05 2.49 5.37
N GLU A 347 0.59 3.65 5.42
CA GLU A 347 -0.01 4.87 4.89
C GLU A 347 -0.19 4.79 3.38
N ASP A 348 -1.45 4.78 2.95
CA ASP A 348 -1.90 4.83 1.56
C ASP A 348 -1.52 6.14 0.87
N LEU A 349 -1.41 7.23 1.63
CA LEU A 349 -0.93 8.51 1.11
C LEU A 349 -0.08 9.22 2.16
N THR A 350 1.11 9.67 1.77
CA THR A 350 1.97 10.53 2.57
C THR A 350 2.26 11.81 1.81
N VAL A 351 2.01 12.98 2.38
CA VAL A 351 2.28 14.30 1.79
C VAL A 351 3.35 15.00 2.61
N SER A 352 4.41 15.47 1.96
CA SER A 352 5.53 16.17 2.61
C SER A 352 5.52 17.67 2.32
N PHE A 353 5.97 18.44 3.30
CA PHE A 353 5.98 19.90 3.29
C PHE A 353 7.36 20.46 3.58
N GLU A 354 7.77 21.47 2.81
CA GLU A 354 8.95 22.29 3.09
C GLU A 354 8.55 23.76 3.14
N GLU A 355 8.88 24.43 4.25
CA GLU A 355 8.43 25.80 4.54
C GLU A 355 6.90 25.96 4.38
N GLY A 356 6.18 24.84 4.61
CA GLY A 356 4.74 24.60 4.46
C GLY A 356 4.18 24.61 3.03
N ARG A 357 5.05 24.58 2.02
CA ARG A 357 4.66 24.25 0.66
C ARG A 357 4.70 22.74 0.48
N ILE A 358 3.74 22.18 -0.26
CA ILE A 358 3.78 20.76 -0.63
C ILE A 358 4.92 20.56 -1.61
N VAL A 359 5.84 19.65 -1.29
CA VAL A 359 6.99 19.31 -2.15
C VAL A 359 6.88 17.92 -2.75
N SER A 360 6.23 16.98 -2.05
CA SER A 360 6.04 15.62 -2.56
C SER A 360 4.80 14.96 -2.00
N ALA A 361 4.30 13.98 -2.73
CA ALA A 361 3.30 13.04 -2.24
C ALA A 361 3.67 11.62 -2.64
N VAL A 362 3.45 10.65 -1.75
CA VAL A 362 3.71 9.23 -1.97
C VAL A 362 2.38 8.49 -1.80
N ILE A 363 1.90 7.87 -2.86
CA ILE A 363 0.70 7.06 -2.87
C ILE A 363 1.12 5.60 -2.81
N ARG A 364 0.56 4.83 -1.89
CA ARG A 364 0.78 3.39 -1.76
C ARG A 364 -0.53 2.67 -2.00
N VAL A 365 -0.48 1.65 -2.84
CA VAL A 365 -1.64 0.81 -3.15
C VAL A 365 -1.20 -0.63 -3.01
N GLY A 366 -1.82 -1.35 -2.09
CA GLY A 366 -1.60 -2.78 -1.92
C GLY A 366 -2.88 -3.46 -1.44
N ASP A 367 -2.98 -4.75 -1.70
CA ASP A 367 -3.94 -5.59 -0.99
C ASP A 367 -3.39 -5.82 0.43
N HIS A 368 -4.24 -5.69 1.44
CA HIS A 368 -3.90 -5.96 2.84
C HIS A 368 -3.47 -7.43 3.08
N LYS A 369 -3.68 -8.31 2.09
CA LYS A 369 -3.23 -9.71 2.07
C LYS A 369 -1.84 -9.90 1.44
N THR A 370 -1.35 -8.97 0.63
CA THR A 370 -0.10 -9.12 -0.15
C THR A 370 1.00 -8.18 0.33
N ILE A 371 2.25 -8.51 -0.04
CA ILE A 371 3.42 -7.65 0.20
C ILE A 371 3.51 -6.56 -0.87
N ASP A 372 2.98 -6.84 -2.07
CA ASP A 372 3.15 -5.98 -3.23
C ASP A 372 2.40 -4.67 -3.00
N VAL A 373 3.18 -3.61 -2.80
CA VAL A 373 2.70 -2.24 -2.69
C VAL A 373 3.20 -1.50 -3.92
N TYR A 374 2.29 -1.23 -4.85
CA TYR A 374 2.54 -0.27 -5.91
C TYR A 374 2.69 1.11 -5.28
N THR A 375 3.85 1.73 -5.48
CA THR A 375 4.15 3.05 -4.93
C THR A 375 4.23 4.06 -6.06
N THR A 376 3.49 5.15 -5.96
CA THR A 376 3.58 6.30 -6.87
C THR A 376 4.12 7.50 -6.10
N VAL A 377 5.28 7.99 -6.49
CA VAL A 377 5.91 9.19 -5.90
C VAL A 377 5.70 10.37 -6.84
N LEU A 378 5.16 11.45 -6.30
CA LEU A 378 4.92 12.72 -6.97
C LEU A 378 5.89 13.74 -6.38
N GLU A 379 6.67 14.40 -7.23
CA GLU A 379 7.49 15.56 -6.84
C GLU A 379 6.88 16.81 -7.48
N TYR A 380 6.61 17.82 -6.65
CA TYR A 380 5.97 19.07 -7.08
C TYR A 380 7.02 20.14 -7.33
N ALA A 381 7.00 20.74 -8.53
CA ALA A 381 7.73 21.99 -8.78
C ALA A 381 7.01 23.18 -8.13
N GLU A 382 5.69 23.23 -8.32
CA GLU A 382 4.79 24.19 -7.69
C GLU A 382 3.45 23.51 -7.56
N TYR A 383 2.99 23.22 -6.34
CA TYR A 383 1.69 22.58 -6.15
C TYR A 383 0.56 23.39 -6.82
N PRO A 384 -0.33 22.75 -7.61
CA PRO A 384 -0.53 21.30 -7.78
C PRO A 384 0.14 20.70 -9.03
N PHE A 385 1.19 21.30 -9.58
CA PHE A 385 1.91 20.85 -10.77
C PHE A 385 3.16 20.04 -10.42
N VAL A 386 3.23 18.83 -10.96
CA VAL A 386 4.35 17.90 -10.73
C VAL A 386 5.49 18.13 -11.72
N SER A 387 6.73 17.97 -11.25
CA SER A 387 7.95 17.90 -12.08
C SER A 387 8.39 16.48 -12.37
N THR A 388 8.08 15.55 -11.45
CA THR A 388 8.41 14.13 -11.55
C THR A 388 7.25 13.29 -11.05
N VAL A 389 6.97 12.20 -11.76
CA VAL A 389 6.11 11.11 -11.28
C VAL A 389 6.91 9.81 -11.38
N ARG A 390 7.02 9.06 -10.30
CA ARG A 390 7.76 7.78 -10.27
C ARG A 390 6.84 6.66 -9.82
N PHE A 391 6.73 5.61 -10.61
CA PHE A 391 6.01 4.38 -10.26
C PHE A 391 7.04 3.33 -9.84
N GLU A 392 6.81 2.67 -8.71
CA GLU A 392 7.66 1.62 -8.15
C GLU A 392 6.83 0.37 -7.86
N SER A 393 7.35 -0.78 -8.30
CA SER A 393 6.80 -2.10 -8.03
C SER A 393 7.93 -3.13 -8.14
N ASP A 394 8.01 -4.04 -7.17
CA ASP A 394 8.93 -5.20 -7.19
C ASP A 394 10.40 -4.85 -7.48
N GLY A 395 10.89 -3.75 -6.91
CA GLY A 395 12.26 -3.27 -7.09
C GLY A 395 12.57 -2.65 -8.45
N ARG A 396 11.56 -2.52 -9.33
CA ARG A 396 11.64 -1.76 -10.59
C ARG A 396 10.96 -0.42 -10.43
N TYR A 397 11.44 0.58 -11.17
CA TYR A 397 10.73 1.85 -11.21
C TYR A 397 10.75 2.52 -12.59
N ARG A 398 9.68 3.26 -12.87
CA ARG A 398 9.54 4.09 -14.06
C ARG A 398 9.31 5.53 -13.62
N ALA A 399 10.21 6.44 -14.00
CA ALA A 399 10.14 7.85 -13.68
C ALA A 399 9.80 8.69 -14.91
N TYR A 400 8.73 9.47 -14.82
CA TYR A 400 8.29 10.44 -15.80
C TYR A 400 8.77 11.82 -15.35
N THR A 401 9.56 12.50 -16.19
CA THR A 401 10.20 13.78 -15.85
C THR A 401 9.99 14.83 -16.95
N ALA A 402 10.32 16.08 -16.61
CA ALA A 402 10.33 17.22 -17.53
C ALA A 402 8.95 17.63 -18.07
N PHE A 403 7.95 17.67 -17.19
CA PHE A 403 6.69 18.34 -17.49
C PHE A 403 6.92 19.85 -17.63
N ASP A 404 6.35 20.49 -18.65
CA ASP A 404 6.37 21.95 -18.83
C ASP A 404 5.36 22.67 -17.91
N GLY A 405 5.17 22.14 -16.69
CA GLY A 405 4.19 22.61 -15.72
C GLY A 405 2.73 22.28 -16.08
N ARG A 406 2.47 21.43 -17.09
CA ARG A 406 1.10 21.10 -17.53
C ARG A 406 0.45 19.92 -16.83
N VAL A 407 1.19 19.13 -16.06
CA VAL A 407 0.64 17.96 -15.37
C VAL A 407 0.20 18.38 -13.97
N ARG A 408 -1.10 18.60 -13.85
CA ARG A 408 -1.76 19.06 -12.63
C ARG A 408 -2.28 17.86 -11.85
N VAL A 409 -1.70 17.59 -10.68
CA VAL A 409 -2.06 16.48 -9.78
C VAL A 409 -2.39 17.01 -8.38
N PRO A 410 -3.62 17.48 -8.16
CA PRO A 410 -4.02 17.91 -6.82
C PRO A 410 -4.29 16.69 -5.92
N VAL A 411 -3.67 16.65 -4.75
CA VAL A 411 -3.99 15.68 -3.68
C VAL A 411 -5.05 16.21 -2.70
N PHE A 412 -5.26 17.53 -2.68
CA PHE A 412 -6.32 18.19 -1.92
C PHE A 412 -7.41 18.75 -2.85
N PRO A 413 -8.69 18.78 -2.41
CA PRO A 413 -9.77 19.52 -3.05
C PRO A 413 -9.43 20.98 -3.34
N GLU A 414 -9.98 21.51 -4.44
CA GLU A 414 -9.84 22.93 -4.75
C GLU A 414 -10.49 23.79 -3.68
N GLY A 415 -9.75 24.78 -3.17
CA GLY A 415 -10.17 25.62 -2.05
C GLY A 415 -9.82 25.05 -0.67
N SER A 416 -9.22 23.87 -0.59
CA SER A 416 -8.57 23.42 0.64
C SER A 416 -7.35 24.30 0.91
N GLU A 417 -7.44 25.14 1.93
CA GLU A 417 -6.26 25.80 2.48
C GLU A 417 -5.49 24.74 3.28
N VAL A 418 -4.25 24.45 2.87
CA VAL A 418 -3.32 23.73 3.72
C VAL A 418 -3.06 24.64 4.91
N VAL A 419 -3.79 24.42 6.00
CA VAL A 419 -3.72 25.25 7.20
C VAL A 419 -2.36 25.03 7.84
N TYR A 420 -1.51 26.04 7.75
CA TYR A 420 -0.43 26.23 8.72
C TYR A 420 -1.08 26.54 10.06
N PHE A 421 -0.56 26.06 11.19
CA PHE A 421 -0.92 26.63 12.50
C PHE A 421 -0.26 28.01 12.65
N THR A 422 -0.67 28.97 11.82
CA THR A 422 -0.35 30.39 11.99
C THR A 422 -1.58 31.12 12.54
N GLU A 423 -1.32 32.25 13.18
CA GLU A 423 -2.32 33.11 13.83
C GLU A 423 -3.46 33.55 12.90
N THR A 424 -3.22 33.55 11.58
CA THR A 424 -4.21 33.90 10.54
C THR A 424 -5.02 32.68 10.09
N ALA A 425 -4.41 31.50 10.03
CA ALA A 425 -5.01 30.29 9.47
C ALA A 425 -5.93 29.55 10.47
N VAL A 426 -5.67 29.71 11.76
CA VAL A 426 -6.58 29.27 12.84
C VAL A 426 -7.86 30.14 12.89
N ARG A 427 -7.79 31.40 12.44
CA ARG A 427 -8.85 32.41 12.57
C ARG A 427 -10.08 32.14 11.70
N ASP A 428 -9.89 31.74 10.45
CA ASP A 428 -10.95 31.85 9.45
C ASP A 428 -11.60 30.52 9.03
N ARG A 429 -10.86 29.40 8.90
CA ARG A 429 -11.45 28.15 8.37
C ARG A 429 -10.71 26.89 8.85
N VAL A 430 -11.04 26.42 10.05
CA VAL A 430 -10.77 25.02 10.41
C VAL A 430 -11.89 24.16 9.82
N ASP A 431 -12.04 24.14 8.50
CA ASP A 431 -12.77 23.05 7.84
C ASP A 431 -11.79 21.88 7.78
N ALA A 432 -12.13 20.82 8.51
CA ALA A 432 -11.29 19.65 8.69
C ALA A 432 -10.76 19.17 7.34
N PHE A 433 -9.43 18.99 7.28
CA PHE A 433 -8.64 18.47 6.18
C PHE A 433 -9.39 17.36 5.42
N ARG A 434 -10.10 17.73 4.35
CA ARG A 434 -10.65 16.76 3.40
C ARG A 434 -9.61 16.59 2.31
N LEU A 435 -9.03 15.40 2.22
CA LEU A 435 -8.33 14.99 1.01
C LEU A 435 -9.32 14.61 -0.09
N PHE A 436 -8.79 14.47 -1.30
CA PHE A 436 -9.47 13.63 -2.28
C PHE A 436 -9.37 12.16 -1.87
N PRO A 437 -10.39 11.34 -2.15
CA PRO A 437 -10.24 9.88 -2.13
C PRO A 437 -9.01 9.49 -2.97
N ILE A 438 -8.21 8.54 -2.48
CA ILE A 438 -6.95 8.14 -3.13
C ILE A 438 -7.21 7.66 -4.57
N GLU A 439 -8.34 7.02 -4.83
CA GLU A 439 -8.78 6.59 -6.16
C GLU A 439 -8.86 7.75 -7.15
N ARG A 440 -9.27 8.94 -6.68
CA ARG A 440 -9.36 10.12 -7.53
C ARG A 440 -7.97 10.66 -7.91
N VAL A 441 -7.01 10.62 -6.98
CA VAL A 441 -5.63 10.99 -7.27
C VAL A 441 -5.02 9.99 -8.26
N ARG A 442 -5.28 8.70 -8.09
CA ARG A 442 -4.84 7.64 -9.00
C ARG A 442 -5.36 7.81 -10.42
N THR A 443 -6.64 8.17 -10.57
CA THR A 443 -7.24 8.39 -11.90
C THR A 443 -6.59 9.57 -12.65
N ILE A 444 -5.92 10.49 -11.94
CA ILE A 444 -5.20 11.61 -12.57
C ILE A 444 -3.78 11.18 -12.99
N VAL A 445 -3.23 10.15 -12.35
CA VAL A 445 -1.84 9.70 -12.50
C VAL A 445 -1.82 8.23 -12.89
N ASP A 446 -2.38 7.91 -14.06
CA ASP A 446 -2.10 6.64 -14.72
C ASP A 446 -0.97 6.82 -15.76
N GLU A 447 -0.22 5.74 -16.01
CA GLU A 447 0.90 5.77 -16.96
C GLU A 447 0.46 6.22 -18.35
N GLU A 448 -0.74 5.78 -18.79
CA GLU A 448 -1.31 6.11 -20.10
C GLU A 448 -1.53 7.62 -20.29
N SER A 449 -1.95 8.34 -19.24
CA SER A 449 -2.16 9.78 -19.25
C SER A 449 -0.84 10.58 -19.25
N LEU A 450 0.25 9.98 -18.78
CA LEU A 450 1.57 10.64 -18.67
C LEU A 450 2.43 10.44 -19.91
N ASP A 451 2.30 9.31 -20.60
CA ASP A 451 3.04 8.98 -21.83
C ASP A 451 2.91 10.09 -22.90
N GLY A 452 1.75 10.77 -22.93
CA GLY A 452 1.45 11.89 -23.83
C GLY A 452 2.28 13.17 -23.67
N ARG A 453 2.93 13.36 -22.51
CA ARG A 453 3.35 14.70 -22.03
C ARG A 453 4.72 14.78 -21.37
N ALA A 454 5.46 13.68 -21.32
CA ALA A 454 6.68 13.57 -20.51
C ALA A 454 7.87 12.98 -21.28
N ARG A 455 9.07 13.22 -20.75
CA ARG A 455 10.23 12.36 -21.03
C ARG A 455 10.20 11.20 -20.04
N ILE A 456 10.33 9.98 -20.54
CA ILE A 456 10.31 8.77 -19.70
C ILE A 456 11.75 8.38 -19.39
N ARG A 457 12.07 8.18 -18.12
CA ARG A 457 13.28 7.53 -17.63
C ARG A 457 12.85 6.22 -16.98
N GLU A 458 13.22 5.11 -17.58
CA GLU A 458 13.01 3.77 -17.04
C GLU A 458 14.32 3.30 -16.40
N GLU A 459 14.27 2.79 -15.17
CA GLU A 459 15.41 2.14 -14.53
C GLU A 459 15.02 0.76 -14.03
N SER A 460 15.84 -0.24 -14.35
CA SER A 460 15.80 -1.54 -13.70
C SER A 460 17.02 -1.68 -12.81
N ASP A 461 16.84 -2.29 -11.63
CA ASP A 461 17.89 -2.92 -10.81
C ASP A 461 19.18 -2.11 -10.54
N GLY A 462 19.14 -0.78 -10.68
CA GLY A 462 20.23 0.12 -10.36
C GLY A 462 21.39 0.15 -11.36
N SER A 463 21.23 -0.45 -12.55
CA SER A 463 22.30 -0.49 -13.57
C SER A 463 21.83 -0.08 -14.96
N ALA A 464 20.71 -0.61 -15.46
CA ALA A 464 20.23 -0.25 -16.79
C ALA A 464 19.29 0.96 -16.73
N THR A 465 19.64 2.03 -17.44
CA THR A 465 18.82 3.25 -17.59
C THR A 465 18.40 3.44 -19.05
N ARG A 466 17.10 3.64 -19.28
CA ARG A 466 16.54 3.95 -20.60
C ARG A 466 15.77 5.26 -20.58
N PHE A 467 16.12 6.19 -21.47
CA PHE A 467 15.39 7.45 -21.63
C PHE A 467 14.63 7.45 -22.96
N VAL A 468 13.31 7.52 -22.90
CA VAL A 468 12.43 7.66 -24.08
C VAL A 468 11.98 9.11 -24.22
N HIS A 469 12.24 9.66 -25.39
CA HIS A 469 11.86 11.01 -25.79
C HIS A 469 10.58 10.93 -26.63
N MET A 470 9.55 11.62 -26.17
CA MET A 470 8.22 11.66 -26.77
C MET A 470 7.96 13.01 -27.44
N ASP A 471 7.17 13.03 -28.50
CA ASP A 471 6.52 14.21 -29.08
C ASP A 471 5.01 13.94 -29.15
N ASN A 472 4.23 14.66 -28.33
CA ASN A 472 2.77 14.48 -28.19
C ASN A 472 2.33 13.02 -27.96
N GLY A 473 3.07 12.27 -27.12
CA GLY A 473 2.79 10.85 -26.83
C GLY A 473 3.32 9.85 -27.83
N ILE A 474 4.00 10.32 -28.88
CA ILE A 474 4.59 9.47 -29.89
C ILE A 474 6.11 9.43 -29.65
N PRO A 475 6.72 8.27 -29.37
CA PRO A 475 8.16 8.19 -29.23
C PRO A 475 8.81 8.58 -30.55
N TYR A 476 9.89 9.36 -30.48
CA TYR A 476 10.75 9.66 -31.64
C TYR A 476 12.20 9.21 -31.42
N ARG A 477 12.64 9.06 -30.16
CA ARG A 477 14.00 8.61 -29.83
C ARG A 477 14.04 7.94 -28.45
N SER A 478 14.80 6.87 -28.29
CA SER A 478 15.20 6.36 -26.96
C SER A 478 16.71 6.16 -26.86
N VAL A 479 17.27 6.34 -25.68
CA VAL A 479 18.68 6.05 -25.37
C VAL A 479 18.75 5.07 -24.21
N GLU A 480 19.67 4.12 -24.26
CA GLU A 480 19.84 3.03 -23.31
C GLU A 480 21.31 2.99 -22.88
N ASP A 481 21.54 3.03 -21.56
CA ASP A 481 22.79 2.72 -20.88
C ASP A 481 22.51 1.42 -20.12
N SER A 482 23.03 0.29 -20.61
CA SER A 482 22.67 -1.05 -20.12
C SER A 482 23.53 -1.49 -18.95
N ASN A 483 24.67 -0.85 -18.71
CA ASN A 483 25.66 -1.25 -17.73
C ASN A 483 25.81 -0.22 -16.57
N GLY A 484 25.21 0.97 -16.72
CA GLY A 484 25.18 2.04 -15.72
C GLY A 484 26.49 2.81 -15.59
N ASP A 485 27.36 2.77 -16.59
CA ASP A 485 28.66 3.46 -16.57
C ASP A 485 28.57 4.93 -17.00
N GLY A 486 27.39 5.39 -17.44
CA GLY A 486 27.13 6.74 -17.92
C GLY A 486 27.42 6.94 -19.41
N VAL A 487 27.82 5.90 -20.14
CA VAL A 487 27.99 5.87 -21.59
C VAL A 487 26.74 5.23 -22.22
N ILE A 488 26.26 5.80 -23.32
CA ILE A 488 25.06 5.29 -23.98
C ILE A 488 25.44 4.13 -24.91
N ASP A 489 25.07 2.91 -24.53
CA ASP A 489 25.28 1.70 -25.32
C ASP A 489 24.38 1.65 -26.57
N ARG A 490 23.18 2.24 -26.51
CA ARG A 490 22.19 2.09 -27.60
C ARG A 490 21.25 3.28 -27.75
N VAL A 491 20.94 3.63 -29.00
CA VAL A 491 19.95 4.66 -29.37
C VAL A 491 18.95 4.07 -30.34
N VAL A 492 17.65 4.16 -30.07
CA VAL A 492 16.58 3.72 -30.98
C VAL A 492 15.85 4.94 -31.52
N PHE A 493 15.52 4.92 -32.81
CA PHE A 493 14.77 5.97 -33.50
C PHE A 493 13.39 5.44 -33.90
N TYR A 494 12.39 6.30 -33.75
CA TYR A 494 10.99 5.97 -33.97
C TYR A 494 10.37 6.90 -35.01
N ARG A 495 9.38 6.37 -35.74
CA ARG A 495 8.57 7.10 -36.71
C ARG A 495 7.12 6.67 -36.49
N ASP A 496 6.25 7.64 -36.21
CA ASP A 496 4.84 7.40 -35.90
C ASP A 496 4.64 6.37 -34.77
N GLY A 497 5.57 6.35 -33.81
CA GLY A 497 5.54 5.48 -32.64
C GLY A 497 6.17 4.09 -32.84
N ALA A 498 6.48 3.71 -34.08
CA ALA A 498 7.14 2.45 -34.38
C ALA A 498 8.67 2.63 -34.52
N PRO A 499 9.50 1.75 -33.96
CA PRO A 499 10.94 1.80 -34.15
C PRO A 499 11.28 1.48 -35.62
N TYR A 500 12.14 2.31 -36.22
CA TYR A 500 12.59 2.09 -37.61
C TYR A 500 14.10 1.87 -37.73
N GLY A 501 14.86 2.20 -36.69
CA GLY A 501 16.30 1.94 -36.65
C GLY A 501 16.89 2.15 -35.28
N ALA A 502 18.13 1.69 -35.10
CA ALA A 502 18.89 1.91 -33.87
C ALA A 502 20.39 2.06 -34.16
N ARG A 503 21.14 2.52 -33.17
CA ARG A 503 22.60 2.56 -33.15
C ARG A 503 23.11 1.91 -31.86
N ARG A 504 24.23 1.18 -31.92
CA ARG A 504 24.87 0.58 -30.75
C ARG A 504 26.36 0.90 -30.69
N ASP A 505 26.84 1.23 -29.50
CA ASP A 505 28.25 1.28 -29.14
C ASP A 505 28.62 -0.13 -28.69
N LEU A 506 29.46 -0.81 -29.47
CA LEU A 506 29.84 -2.20 -29.18
C LEU A 506 31.11 -2.27 -28.33
N LEU A 507 31.86 -1.17 -28.26
CA LEU A 507 33.17 -1.10 -27.64
C LEU A 507 33.15 -0.38 -26.28
N GLY A 508 32.06 0.33 -25.97
CA GLY A 508 31.88 1.11 -24.74
C GLY A 508 32.76 2.35 -24.69
N ASP A 509 33.09 2.94 -25.84
CA ASP A 509 33.99 4.10 -25.95
C ASP A 509 33.24 5.42 -26.23
N GLY A 510 31.91 5.36 -26.31
CA GLY A 510 31.01 6.48 -26.60
C GLY A 510 30.78 6.71 -28.10
N VAL A 511 31.31 5.86 -28.98
CA VAL A 511 31.12 5.93 -30.43
C VAL A 511 30.23 4.78 -30.89
N PHE A 512 29.22 5.09 -31.70
CA PHE A 512 28.32 4.06 -32.23
C PHE A 512 28.97 3.32 -33.41
N ASP A 513 29.41 2.09 -33.19
CA ASP A 513 29.98 1.23 -34.23
C ASP A 513 28.92 0.51 -35.07
N ALA A 514 27.69 0.34 -34.56
CA ALA A 514 26.66 -0.44 -35.22
C ALA A 514 25.39 0.35 -35.49
N ALA A 515 24.74 0.06 -36.62
CA ALA A 515 23.42 0.56 -37.00
C ALA A 515 22.47 -0.61 -37.27
N GLU A 516 21.24 -0.52 -36.77
CA GLU A 516 20.17 -1.48 -36.99
C GLU A 516 19.06 -0.86 -37.83
N ARG A 517 18.47 -1.66 -38.73
CA ARG A 517 17.18 -1.35 -39.37
C ARG A 517 16.10 -2.21 -38.74
N ILE A 518 15.00 -1.59 -38.39
CA ILE A 518 13.87 -2.24 -37.73
C ILE A 518 12.63 -2.08 -38.62
N VAL A 519 11.91 -3.17 -38.85
CA VAL A 519 10.64 -3.19 -39.59
C VAL A 519 9.69 -4.10 -38.83
N ASP A 520 8.44 -3.66 -38.61
CA ASP A 520 7.43 -4.42 -37.86
C ASP A 520 7.92 -4.90 -36.49
N ASN A 521 8.70 -4.05 -35.81
CA ASN A 521 9.31 -4.30 -34.49
C ASN A 521 10.37 -5.43 -34.48
N GLU A 522 10.85 -5.87 -35.65
CA GLU A 522 11.93 -6.84 -35.80
C GLU A 522 13.17 -6.22 -36.46
N VAL A 523 14.36 -6.62 -36.00
CA VAL A 523 15.63 -6.19 -36.63
C VAL A 523 15.76 -6.91 -37.98
N THR A 524 15.71 -6.14 -39.07
CA THR A 524 15.82 -6.64 -40.44
C THR A 524 17.22 -6.46 -41.03
N ALA A 525 18.05 -5.61 -40.44
CA ALA A 525 19.46 -5.53 -40.81
C ALA A 525 20.32 -4.94 -39.69
N ILE A 526 21.59 -5.32 -39.67
CA ILE A 526 22.65 -4.78 -38.80
C ILE A 526 23.85 -4.46 -39.68
N ALA A 527 24.43 -3.28 -39.52
CA ALA A 527 25.66 -2.86 -40.18
C ALA A 527 26.65 -2.39 -39.12
N VAL A 528 27.93 -2.75 -39.25
CA VAL A 528 28.98 -2.45 -38.25
C VAL A 528 30.18 -1.80 -38.92
N ASP A 529 30.59 -0.64 -38.41
CA ASP A 529 31.81 0.11 -38.70
C ASP A 529 32.60 0.25 -37.39
N THR A 530 33.54 -0.67 -37.15
CA THR A 530 34.36 -0.68 -35.93
C THR A 530 35.52 0.32 -35.96
N HIS A 531 35.69 1.10 -37.03
CA HIS A 531 36.81 2.03 -37.18
C HIS A 531 36.37 3.50 -37.29
N GLY A 532 35.06 3.75 -37.40
CA GLY A 532 34.49 5.09 -37.58
C GLY A 532 34.93 5.77 -38.87
N ASP A 533 35.39 4.99 -39.85
CA ASP A 533 35.90 5.49 -41.14
C ASP A 533 34.82 5.51 -42.24
N SER A 534 33.57 5.22 -41.87
CA SER A 534 32.42 5.05 -42.77
C SER A 534 32.57 3.86 -43.73
N VAL A 535 33.47 2.92 -43.44
CA VAL A 535 33.63 1.65 -44.17
C VAL A 535 33.10 0.51 -43.32
N LEU A 536 32.00 -0.08 -43.78
CA LEU A 536 31.31 -1.17 -43.09
C LEU A 536 32.13 -2.45 -43.14
N ARG A 537 32.49 -2.97 -41.97
CA ARG A 537 33.23 -4.23 -41.81
C ARG A 537 32.32 -5.45 -41.83
N PHE A 538 31.08 -5.25 -41.44
CA PHE A 538 30.10 -6.31 -41.37
C PHE A 538 28.71 -5.79 -41.70
N VAL A 539 27.99 -6.51 -42.55
CA VAL A 539 26.58 -6.27 -42.82
C VAL A 539 25.85 -7.59 -42.70
N MET A 540 24.72 -7.56 -42.00
CA MET A 540 23.81 -8.68 -41.83
C MET A 540 22.41 -8.24 -42.16
N THR A 541 21.72 -8.99 -43.01
CA THR A 541 20.31 -8.77 -43.35
C THR A 541 19.51 -10.02 -42.98
N PHE A 542 18.30 -9.79 -42.49
CA PHE A 542 17.35 -10.81 -42.03
C PHE A 542 16.11 -10.76 -42.94
N GLY A 543 15.55 -11.94 -43.24
CA GLY A 543 14.40 -12.11 -44.13
C GLY A 543 14.22 -13.58 -44.50
N ASP A 544 13.65 -13.86 -45.67
CA ASP A 544 13.56 -15.23 -46.22
C ASP A 544 14.95 -15.90 -46.33
N GLU A 545 15.99 -15.10 -46.60
CA GLU A 545 17.39 -15.50 -46.59
C GLU A 545 18.14 -14.60 -45.60
N MET A 546 18.92 -15.20 -44.70
CA MET A 546 19.86 -14.44 -43.88
C MET A 546 21.16 -14.27 -44.65
N HIS A 547 21.53 -13.03 -44.94
CA HIS A 547 22.74 -12.72 -45.71
C HIS A 547 23.72 -11.91 -44.87
N ARG A 548 24.96 -12.37 -44.82
CA ARG A 548 26.09 -11.78 -44.09
C ARG A 548 27.20 -11.45 -45.07
N VAL A 549 27.84 -10.32 -44.87
CA VAL A 549 28.92 -9.80 -45.71
C VAL A 549 30.00 -9.26 -44.79
N TRP A 550 31.26 -9.56 -45.10
CA TRP A 550 32.44 -9.06 -44.39
C TRP A 550 33.39 -8.33 -45.35
N ASP A 551 33.97 -7.23 -44.86
CA ASP A 551 35.08 -6.47 -45.45
C ASP A 551 36.19 -6.41 -44.38
N PHE A 552 37.13 -7.33 -44.45
CA PHE A 552 38.19 -7.50 -43.47
C PHE A 552 39.29 -6.45 -43.64
N ASP A 553 39.60 -6.03 -44.87
CA ASP A 553 40.69 -5.10 -45.15
C ASP A 553 40.26 -3.62 -45.17
N GLY A 554 38.97 -3.34 -45.34
CA GLY A 554 38.41 -1.99 -45.31
C GLY A 554 38.57 -1.22 -46.60
N ASP A 555 38.77 -1.92 -47.71
CA ASP A 555 38.83 -1.29 -49.01
C ASP A 555 37.42 -0.93 -49.56
N GLY A 556 36.36 -1.26 -48.81
CA GLY A 556 34.96 -1.06 -49.17
C GLY A 556 34.40 -2.18 -50.06
N ARG A 557 35.13 -3.29 -50.22
CA ARG A 557 34.71 -4.45 -51.01
C ARG A 557 34.45 -5.66 -50.12
N VAL A 558 33.63 -6.55 -50.66
CA VAL A 558 33.23 -7.77 -49.97
C VAL A 558 34.36 -8.80 -50.07
N ASP A 559 34.96 -9.14 -48.93
CA ASP A 559 35.94 -10.22 -48.81
C ASP A 559 35.28 -11.58 -48.63
N ALA A 560 34.17 -11.62 -47.90
CA ALA A 560 33.40 -12.83 -47.67
C ALA A 560 31.91 -12.54 -47.65
N GLU A 561 31.12 -13.49 -48.13
CA GLU A 561 29.67 -13.50 -47.94
C GLU A 561 29.18 -14.88 -47.48
N GLN A 562 28.09 -14.88 -46.72
CA GLN A 562 27.40 -16.08 -46.28
C GLN A 562 25.89 -15.87 -46.39
N ARG A 563 25.20 -16.84 -46.97
CA ARG A 563 23.76 -16.86 -47.18
C ARG A 563 23.18 -18.11 -46.54
N ILE A 564 22.19 -17.94 -45.68
CA ILE A 564 21.45 -19.05 -45.08
C ILE A 564 20.05 -19.04 -45.69
N LEU A 565 19.76 -20.06 -46.47
CA LEU A 565 18.50 -20.21 -47.21
C LEU A 565 17.36 -20.70 -46.30
N PRO A 566 16.09 -20.57 -46.71
CA PRO A 566 14.93 -21.01 -45.91
C PRO A 566 14.97 -22.48 -45.48
N ASP A 567 15.65 -23.34 -46.25
CA ASP A 567 15.81 -24.77 -45.96
C ASP A 567 16.95 -25.07 -44.96
N GLY A 568 17.59 -24.03 -44.42
CA GLY A 568 18.72 -24.11 -43.51
C GLY A 568 20.07 -24.38 -44.20
N SER A 569 20.10 -24.51 -45.53
CA SER A 569 21.36 -24.68 -46.25
C SER A 569 22.18 -23.39 -46.28
N ILE A 570 23.50 -23.53 -46.18
CA ILE A 570 24.44 -22.41 -46.11
C ILE A 570 25.23 -22.35 -47.41
N ARG A 571 25.27 -21.17 -48.05
CA ARG A 571 26.19 -20.85 -49.15
C ARG A 571 27.18 -19.82 -48.66
N ALA A 572 28.48 -20.05 -48.84
CA ALA A 572 29.52 -19.11 -48.50
C ALA A 572 30.43 -18.85 -49.71
N GLY A 573 30.85 -17.61 -49.87
CA GLY A 573 31.77 -17.15 -50.91
C GLY A 573 32.89 -16.32 -50.30
N TYR A 574 34.08 -16.39 -50.90
CA TYR A 574 35.25 -15.60 -50.50
C TYR A 574 35.86 -14.96 -51.74
N ALA A 575 36.19 -13.67 -51.69
CA ALA A 575 36.99 -13.01 -52.69
C ALA A 575 38.46 -13.46 -52.55
N THR A 576 39.11 -13.73 -53.67
CA THR A 576 40.56 -13.96 -53.71
C THR A 576 41.20 -12.77 -54.41
N GLU A 577 42.40 -12.36 -53.98
CA GLU A 577 43.13 -11.11 -54.32
C GLU A 577 43.36 -10.82 -55.82
N LEU A 578 42.80 -11.61 -56.73
CA LEU A 578 42.89 -11.45 -58.17
C LEU A 578 41.51 -11.13 -58.74
N GLY A 579 41.19 -9.83 -58.76
CA GLY A 579 39.94 -9.26 -59.27
C GLY A 579 39.26 -10.07 -60.37
N GLY A 580 38.13 -10.68 -60.02
CA GLY A 580 37.40 -11.62 -60.87
C GLY A 580 35.95 -11.82 -60.42
N ALA A 581 35.12 -10.81 -60.68
CA ALA A 581 33.66 -10.82 -60.83
C ALA A 581 32.74 -11.30 -59.67
N GLY A 582 31.90 -10.35 -59.23
CA GLY A 582 30.58 -10.53 -58.60
C GLY A 582 30.62 -10.36 -57.08
N VAL A 583 30.02 -9.37 -56.43
CA VAL A 583 28.77 -8.62 -56.67
C VAL A 583 28.99 -7.17 -56.25
N SER A 584 28.57 -6.20 -57.07
CA SER A 584 28.42 -4.81 -56.64
C SER A 584 27.10 -4.72 -55.87
N VAL A 585 27.17 -4.56 -54.55
CA VAL A 585 26.03 -4.13 -53.74
C VAL A 585 25.95 -2.61 -53.83
N SER A 586 25.23 -2.11 -54.83
CA SER A 586 24.72 -0.75 -54.78
C SER A 586 23.61 -0.69 -53.71
N ASP A 587 23.72 0.30 -52.82
CA ASP A 587 22.76 0.73 -51.77
C ASP A 587 22.91 0.18 -50.35
N VAL A 588 24.12 0.19 -49.79
CA VAL A 588 24.31 0.21 -48.32
C VAL A 588 24.57 1.64 -47.78
N ARG A 589 24.98 2.60 -48.62
CA ARG A 589 25.23 3.99 -48.19
C ARG A 589 24.00 4.71 -47.63
N ALA A 590 22.79 4.31 -48.02
CA ALA A 590 21.55 4.90 -47.52
C ALA A 590 21.28 4.60 -46.03
N PHE A 591 22.05 3.72 -45.38
CA PHE A 591 21.81 3.31 -44.00
C PHE A 591 22.15 4.41 -42.97
N PHE A 592 23.15 5.25 -43.26
CA PHE A 592 23.53 6.36 -42.37
C PHE A 592 22.87 7.70 -42.74
N GLU A 593 22.48 7.89 -44.00
CA GLU A 593 21.89 9.15 -44.49
C GLU A 593 20.37 9.27 -44.19
N GLY A 594 19.71 8.21 -43.72
CA GLY A 594 18.27 8.17 -43.44
C GLY A 594 17.83 8.44 -42.00
N ALA A 595 18.74 8.85 -41.11
CA ALA A 595 18.53 8.96 -39.66
C ALA A 595 18.93 10.31 -39.04
N GLU A 596 19.11 11.37 -39.84
CA GLU A 596 19.31 12.75 -39.34
C GLU A 596 18.00 13.52 -39.16
#